data_AF-A0AAV5QGI3-F1
#
_entry.id   AF-A0AAV5QGI3-F1
#
_cell.length_a   1.000
_cell.length_b   1.000
_cell.length_c   1.000
_cell.angle_alpha   90.00
_cell.angle_beta   90.00
_cell.angle_gamma   90.00
#
_symmetry.space_group_name_H-M   'P 1'
#
loop_
_entity.id
_entity.type
_entity.pdbx_description
1 polymer ?
#
loop_
_entity_poly.entity_id
_entity_poly.type
_entity_poly.pdbx_seq_one_letter_code
_entity_poly.pdbx_strand_id
1 'polypeptide(L)'
;MLNDKCLDPNTTARVDKEHCVRLFTEAPETKEDIPFMDLEAIDLSRFVYGSEGLAERQNLAKQLEGALTAHGFFKLVGHGVAKEELDRMKSIGQGIFELDESIKKKFLAGEHNIPEEKDKELGIIRGSGFKPKGYWEYLNGKHDVVEFFNVRHFNHDDYFFNKIKYPEFVKYHLNEISSYFKYLHFQVLRKLLNLIDIILEIPEGYLWENHFKVYENDLIRSGGGVGRFLMYHESDKDYKEKTHGTWMRGHSDATALTFIISQPIASLQIRDHNTGEWKYVSHTNDSLVVNIGDAFKFLSGSYFKSSLHRVVTPPDDQAKYKRNTVIYFCNPSLTTVLDPWAIDSPKLKRLGYVEAFEGERLTFGQWDEAKGSFFNKKHIRTSKEVNILGRSTLMSYIEEVPKEMVNT
;
A
#
# COMPACT_ATOMS: atom_id res chain seq x y z
N MET A 1 -3.56 32.11 -10.16
CA MET A 1 -2.68 32.79 -9.21
C MET A 1 -2.42 31.83 -8.06
N LEU A 2 -1.36 31.04 -8.19
CA LEU A 2 -0.89 30.14 -7.14
C LEU A 2 -0.37 31.03 -6.02
N ASN A 3 -0.92 30.90 -4.81
CA ASN A 3 -0.22 31.45 -3.66
C ASN A 3 1.05 30.62 -3.51
N ASP A 4 2.18 31.21 -3.87
CA ASP A 4 3.54 30.88 -3.45
C ASP A 4 3.67 30.99 -1.91
N LYS A 5 2.82 30.25 -1.19
CA LYS A 5 3.18 29.75 0.12
C LYS A 5 3.84 28.39 -0.09
N CYS A 6 4.92 28.39 -0.87
CA CYS A 6 6.08 27.64 -0.40
C CYS A 6 6.29 28.14 1.02
N LEU A 7 5.90 27.33 2.00
CA LEU A 7 6.20 27.64 3.38
C LEU A 7 7.70 27.84 3.42
N ASP A 8 8.10 29.08 3.74
CA ASP A 8 9.49 29.48 3.90
C ASP A 8 10.24 28.34 4.62
N PRO A 9 11.36 27.83 4.10
CA PRO A 9 12.15 26.78 4.77
C PRO A 9 12.43 27.09 6.25
N ASN A 10 12.54 28.38 6.62
CA ASN A 10 12.68 28.80 8.02
C ASN A 10 11.41 28.51 8.86
N THR A 11 10.23 28.54 8.25
CA THR A 11 8.96 28.18 8.88
C THR A 11 8.84 26.68 9.09
N THR A 12 9.18 25.84 8.11
CA THR A 12 9.21 24.37 8.30
C THR A 12 10.22 23.97 9.36
N ALA A 13 11.42 24.55 9.37
CA ALA A 13 12.43 24.29 10.40
C ALA A 13 11.96 24.72 11.81
N ARG A 14 11.18 25.81 11.91
CA ARG A 14 10.57 26.24 13.18
C ARG A 14 9.52 25.24 13.66
N VAL A 15 8.65 24.78 12.77
CA VAL A 15 7.60 23.78 13.08
C VAL A 15 8.22 22.44 13.47
N ASP A 16 9.29 22.01 12.77
CA ASP A 16 10.07 20.83 13.13
C ASP A 16 10.57 20.93 14.57
N LYS A 17 11.07 22.09 14.96
CA LYS A 17 11.54 22.36 16.33
C LYS A 17 10.39 22.40 17.34
N GLU A 18 9.27 23.03 17.00
CA GLU A 18 8.08 23.13 17.86
C GLU A 18 7.44 21.74 18.10
N HIS A 19 7.48 20.84 17.12
CA HIS A 19 6.89 19.50 17.18
C HIS A 19 7.92 18.37 17.35
N CYS A 20 9.18 18.69 17.66
CA CYS A 20 10.25 17.72 17.89
C CYS A 20 10.40 16.66 16.77
N VAL A 21 10.27 17.09 15.51
CA VAL A 21 10.49 16.21 14.34
C VAL A 21 11.94 15.75 14.35
N ARG A 22 12.12 14.43 14.39
CA ARG A 22 13.41 13.79 14.58
C ARG A 22 13.47 12.49 13.81
N LEU A 23 14.69 12.02 13.57
CA LEU A 23 14.93 10.74 12.92
C LEU A 23 14.25 9.62 13.71
N PHE A 24 13.44 8.82 13.01
CA PHE A 24 12.80 7.66 13.59
C PHE A 24 13.86 6.61 13.96
N THR A 25 13.83 6.13 15.21
CA THR A 25 14.73 5.06 15.67
C THR A 25 14.21 3.70 15.22
N GLU A 26 14.87 3.12 14.23
CA GLU A 26 14.53 1.79 13.73
C GLU A 26 15.04 0.68 14.66
N ALA A 27 14.40 -0.48 14.58
CA ALA A 27 14.92 -1.69 15.18
C ALA A 27 16.22 -2.10 14.48
N PRO A 28 17.19 -2.73 15.16
CA PRO A 28 18.22 -3.50 14.47
C PRO A 28 17.57 -4.70 13.76
N GLU A 29 18.24 -5.26 12.75
CA GLU A 29 17.81 -6.54 12.17
C GLU A 29 17.75 -7.63 13.26
N THR A 30 16.72 -8.47 13.20
CA THR A 30 16.51 -9.54 14.18
C THR A 30 17.61 -10.59 14.06
N LYS A 31 17.97 -11.18 15.20
CA LYS A 31 18.92 -12.29 15.32
C LYS A 31 18.21 -13.63 15.51
N GLU A 32 16.89 -13.61 15.64
CA GLU A 32 16.08 -14.81 15.79
C GLU A 32 16.04 -15.60 14.48
N ASP A 33 16.07 -16.93 14.58
CA ASP A 33 15.97 -17.81 13.42
C ASP A 33 14.51 -17.97 13.01
N ILE A 34 14.08 -17.14 12.06
CA ILE A 34 12.72 -17.08 11.55
C ILE A 34 12.68 -17.28 10.02
N PRO A 35 11.63 -17.91 9.48
CA PRO A 35 11.59 -18.23 8.06
C PRO A 35 11.32 -16.97 7.24
N PHE A 36 12.29 -16.56 6.42
CA PHE A 36 12.13 -15.45 5.48
C PHE A 36 11.63 -15.93 4.12
N MET A 37 10.82 -15.09 3.48
CA MET A 37 10.46 -15.21 2.07
C MET A 37 11.65 -14.76 1.22
N ASP A 38 12.02 -15.57 0.24
CA ASP A 38 13.00 -15.18 -0.76
C ASP A 38 12.32 -14.27 -1.79
N LEU A 39 12.65 -12.98 -1.76
CA LEU A 39 12.07 -11.97 -2.63
C LEU A 39 13.14 -11.38 -3.53
N GLU A 40 12.92 -11.49 -4.84
CA GLU A 40 13.78 -10.93 -5.86
C GLU A 40 13.93 -9.41 -5.67
N ALA A 41 15.15 -8.90 -5.85
CA ALA A 41 15.44 -7.47 -5.85
C ALA A 41 15.49 -6.94 -7.30
N ILE A 42 14.52 -6.12 -7.65
CA ILE A 42 14.45 -5.43 -8.94
C ILE A 42 15.18 -4.09 -8.80
N ASP A 43 16.30 -3.94 -9.51
CA ASP A 43 17.10 -2.71 -9.50
C ASP A 43 16.69 -1.78 -10.65
N LEU A 44 15.92 -0.75 -10.31
CA LEU A 44 15.45 0.23 -11.29
C LEU A 44 16.51 1.23 -11.76
N SER A 45 17.72 1.23 -11.18
CA SER A 45 18.81 2.04 -11.69
C SER A 45 19.31 1.52 -13.05
N ARG A 46 19.10 0.22 -13.31
CA ARG A 46 19.36 -0.45 -14.60
C ARG A 46 18.35 -0.08 -15.69
N PHE A 47 17.21 0.52 -15.32
CA PHE A 47 16.21 0.93 -16.31
C PHE A 47 16.71 2.12 -17.13
N VAL A 48 16.92 1.90 -18.43
CA VAL A 48 17.28 2.93 -19.40
C VAL A 48 16.14 3.04 -20.42
N TYR A 49 15.70 4.27 -20.76
CA TYR A 49 14.70 4.50 -21.82
C TYR A 49 15.31 4.33 -23.23
N GLY A 50 14.47 4.34 -24.28
CA GLY A 50 14.96 4.30 -25.66
C GLY A 50 15.32 2.91 -26.19
N SER A 51 15.72 2.83 -27.45
CA SER A 51 16.08 1.57 -28.10
C SER A 51 17.33 0.91 -27.49
N GLU A 52 18.27 1.72 -27.04
CA GLU A 52 19.54 1.34 -26.43
C GLU A 52 19.35 0.60 -25.11
N GLY A 53 18.29 0.91 -24.37
CA GLY A 53 17.95 0.27 -23.10
C GLY A 53 17.06 -0.96 -23.23
N LEU A 54 16.59 -1.32 -24.44
CA LEU A 54 15.56 -2.35 -24.62
C LEU A 54 15.99 -3.72 -24.06
N ALA A 55 17.23 -4.15 -24.35
CA ALA A 55 17.75 -5.43 -23.85
C ALA A 55 17.75 -5.49 -22.32
N GLU A 56 18.11 -4.37 -21.68
CA GLU A 56 18.14 -4.26 -20.22
C GLU A 56 16.72 -4.24 -19.62
N ARG A 57 15.79 -3.51 -20.24
CA ARG A 57 14.38 -3.53 -19.85
C ARG A 57 13.77 -4.93 -20.01
N GLN A 58 14.12 -5.68 -21.05
CA GLN A 58 13.68 -7.08 -21.22
C GLN A 58 14.24 -8.00 -20.12
N ASN A 59 15.50 -7.79 -19.69
CA ASN A 59 16.08 -8.53 -18.58
C ASN A 59 15.35 -8.24 -17.26
N LEU A 60 15.14 -6.96 -16.94
CA LEU A 60 14.38 -6.52 -15.77
C LEU A 60 12.94 -7.02 -15.81
N ALA A 61 12.29 -6.98 -16.98
CA ALA A 61 10.93 -7.50 -17.17
C ALA A 61 10.86 -9.01 -16.87
N LYS A 62 11.86 -9.79 -17.30
CA LYS A 62 11.94 -11.23 -16.99
C LYS A 62 12.12 -11.49 -15.49
N GLN A 63 12.99 -10.73 -14.81
CA GLN A 63 13.17 -10.82 -13.35
C GLN A 63 11.87 -10.48 -12.62
N LEU A 64 11.26 -9.36 -13.00
CA LEU A 64 10.00 -8.90 -12.44
C LEU A 64 8.90 -9.93 -12.64
N GLU A 65 8.71 -10.46 -13.85
CA GLU A 65 7.73 -11.52 -14.13
C GLU A 65 7.86 -12.73 -13.19
N GLY A 66 9.08 -13.20 -12.94
CA GLY A 66 9.32 -14.28 -11.98
C GLY A 66 8.76 -13.94 -10.59
N ALA A 67 9.04 -12.73 -10.09
CA ALA A 67 8.53 -12.27 -8.81
C ALA A 67 7.00 -12.09 -8.79
N LEU A 68 6.42 -11.51 -9.85
CA LEU A 68 4.98 -11.27 -9.96
C LEU A 68 4.16 -12.58 -10.03
N THR A 69 4.72 -13.62 -10.64
CA THR A 69 4.05 -14.92 -10.84
C THR A 69 4.30 -15.91 -9.69
N ALA A 70 5.44 -15.81 -8.99
CA ALA A 70 5.76 -16.66 -7.85
C ALA A 70 5.10 -16.17 -6.55
N HIS A 71 5.35 -14.91 -6.19
CA HIS A 71 4.96 -14.37 -4.88
C HIS A 71 4.13 -13.10 -4.98
N GLY A 72 4.06 -12.42 -6.12
CA GLY A 72 3.37 -11.13 -6.22
C GLY A 72 4.01 -10.03 -5.37
N PHE A 73 5.21 -10.27 -4.85
CA PHE A 73 5.99 -9.41 -3.97
C PHE A 73 7.44 -9.40 -4.47
N PHE A 74 8.09 -8.25 -4.36
CA PHE A 74 9.50 -8.07 -4.68
C PHE A 74 10.09 -6.92 -3.89
N LYS A 75 11.42 -6.89 -3.81
CA LYS A 75 12.16 -5.74 -3.32
C LYS A 75 12.47 -4.84 -4.50
N LEU A 76 12.38 -3.54 -4.30
CA LEU A 76 12.71 -2.53 -5.29
C LEU A 76 13.88 -1.70 -4.77
N VAL A 77 14.99 -1.72 -5.51
CA VAL A 77 16.20 -0.94 -5.21
C VAL A 77 16.53 -0.03 -6.39
N GLY A 78 17.44 0.93 -6.20
CA GLY A 78 17.82 1.87 -7.27
C GLY A 78 16.63 2.68 -7.81
N HIS A 79 15.56 2.83 -7.03
CA HIS A 79 14.33 3.52 -7.45
C HIS A 79 14.51 5.05 -7.55
N GLY A 80 15.61 5.59 -7.03
CA GLY A 80 15.98 7.00 -7.14
C GLY A 80 15.41 7.93 -6.06
N VAL A 81 14.80 7.36 -5.00
CA VAL A 81 14.46 8.12 -3.79
C VAL A 81 15.66 8.04 -2.85
N ALA A 82 16.15 9.19 -2.40
CA ALA A 82 17.30 9.24 -1.51
C ALA A 82 16.96 8.70 -0.11
N LYS A 83 17.96 8.13 0.57
CA LYS A 83 17.81 7.62 1.94
C LYS A 83 17.25 8.69 2.88
N GLU A 84 17.73 9.92 2.75
CA GLU A 84 17.32 11.06 3.56
C GLU A 84 15.84 11.38 3.37
N GLU A 85 15.29 11.18 2.18
CA GLU A 85 13.87 11.40 1.88
C GLU A 85 13.00 10.29 2.49
N LEU A 86 13.44 9.02 2.43
CA LEU A 86 12.78 7.91 3.12
C LEU A 86 12.75 8.12 4.64
N ASP A 87 13.89 8.52 5.20
CA ASP A 87 14.03 8.84 6.63
C ASP A 87 13.18 10.05 7.02
N ARG A 88 13.08 11.05 6.15
CA ARG A 88 12.24 12.23 6.36
C ARG A 88 10.76 11.86 6.38
N MET A 89 10.29 11.00 5.46
CA MET A 89 8.90 10.52 5.47
C MET A 89 8.58 9.75 6.76
N LYS A 90 9.49 8.90 7.25
CA LYS A 90 9.33 8.23 8.55
C LYS A 90 9.26 9.24 9.70
N SER A 91 10.10 10.26 9.70
CA SER A 91 10.14 11.32 10.72
C SER A 91 8.84 12.14 10.75
N ILE A 92 8.31 12.51 9.58
CA ILE A 92 7.01 13.19 9.46
C ILE A 92 5.89 12.27 9.97
N GLY A 93 5.89 10.99 9.57
CA GLY A 93 4.94 9.99 10.06
C GLY A 93 4.94 9.88 11.58
N GLN A 94 6.11 9.87 12.21
CA GLN A 94 6.23 9.90 13.66
C GLN A 94 5.59 11.15 14.27
N GLY A 95 5.91 12.33 13.74
CA GLY A 95 5.33 13.60 14.22
C GLY A 95 3.81 13.64 14.11
N ILE A 96 3.24 13.08 13.03
CA ILE A 96 1.79 12.95 12.83
C ILE A 96 1.13 12.17 13.99
N PHE A 97 1.73 11.07 14.42
CA PHE A 97 1.17 10.21 15.47
C PHE A 97 1.50 10.66 16.90
N GLU A 98 2.43 11.60 17.06
CA GLU A 98 2.76 12.24 18.34
C GLU A 98 1.91 13.49 18.63
N LEU A 99 1.06 13.92 17.68
CA LEU A 99 0.08 14.98 17.93
C LEU A 99 -0.89 14.62 19.06
N ASP A 100 -1.39 15.65 19.77
CA ASP A 100 -2.39 15.46 20.81
C ASP A 100 -3.65 14.78 20.27
N GLU A 101 -4.22 13.87 21.07
CA GLU A 101 -5.47 13.16 20.75
C GLU A 101 -6.64 14.12 20.47
N SER A 102 -6.65 15.29 21.12
CA SER A 102 -7.67 16.32 20.89
C SER A 102 -7.59 16.93 19.48
N ILE A 103 -6.40 16.92 18.87
CA ILE A 103 -6.17 17.33 17.48
C ILE A 103 -6.54 16.19 16.55
N LYS A 104 -6.02 14.97 16.78
CA LYS A 104 -6.29 13.81 15.91
C LYS A 104 -7.79 13.56 15.71
N LYS A 105 -8.59 13.67 16.79
CA LYS A 105 -10.05 13.48 16.76
C LYS A 105 -10.81 14.50 15.91
N LYS A 106 -10.23 15.65 15.57
CA LYS A 106 -10.82 16.66 14.67
C LYS A 106 -10.58 16.38 13.19
N PHE A 107 -9.73 15.40 12.89
CA PHE A 107 -9.30 15.07 11.53
C PHE A 107 -9.42 13.56 11.29
N LEU A 108 -10.52 12.94 11.75
CA LEU A 108 -10.76 11.53 11.50
C LEU A 108 -10.96 11.28 10.00
N ALA A 109 -10.39 10.18 9.51
CA ALA A 109 -10.60 9.72 8.17
C ALA A 109 -12.09 9.42 7.94
N GLY A 110 -12.60 9.74 6.75
CA GLY A 110 -14.00 9.44 6.39
C GLY A 110 -15.01 10.51 6.80
N GLU A 111 -14.61 11.57 7.51
CA GLU A 111 -15.39 12.81 7.47
C GLU A 111 -15.33 13.36 6.04
N HIS A 112 -16.47 13.83 5.50
CA HIS A 112 -16.62 14.24 4.10
C HIS A 112 -15.74 15.46 3.76
N ASN A 113 -14.46 15.21 3.54
CA ASN A 113 -13.41 16.22 3.51
C ASN A 113 -13.46 17.08 2.24
N ILE A 114 -14.08 16.59 1.17
CA ILE A 114 -14.33 17.36 -0.05
C ILE A 114 -15.80 17.22 -0.51
N PRO A 115 -16.40 18.25 -1.13
CA PRO A 115 -17.80 18.23 -1.58
C PRO A 115 -18.17 17.03 -2.43
N GLU A 116 -17.27 16.57 -3.29
CA GLU A 116 -17.45 15.48 -4.26
C GLU A 116 -17.50 14.08 -3.62
N GLU A 117 -17.16 13.98 -2.34
CA GLU A 117 -17.18 12.72 -1.55
C GLU A 117 -18.21 12.77 -0.41
N LYS A 118 -19.08 13.79 -0.39
CA LYS A 118 -20.12 13.94 0.64
C LYS A 118 -21.16 12.83 0.64
N ASP A 119 -21.44 12.23 -0.51
CA ASP A 119 -22.43 11.17 -0.63
C ASP A 119 -21.79 9.76 -0.63
N LYS A 120 -20.47 9.67 -0.43
CA LYS A 120 -19.73 8.41 -0.41
C LYS A 120 -19.40 7.98 1.02
N GLU A 121 -19.76 6.76 1.39
CA GLU A 121 -19.34 6.14 2.65
C GLU A 121 -17.92 5.55 2.54
N LEU A 122 -16.92 6.41 2.34
CA LEU A 122 -15.51 5.97 2.28
C LEU A 122 -15.03 5.33 3.58
N GLY A 123 -15.62 5.73 4.72
CA GLY A 123 -15.29 5.27 6.06
C GLY A 123 -13.87 5.62 6.54
N ILE A 124 -13.61 5.33 7.81
CA ILE A 124 -12.37 5.72 8.51
C ILE A 124 -11.12 5.05 7.93
N ILE A 125 -11.25 3.92 7.24
CA ILE A 125 -10.08 3.22 6.73
C ILE A 125 -9.56 3.84 5.44
N ARG A 126 -10.42 4.51 4.66
CA ARG A 126 -10.10 4.96 3.30
C ARG A 126 -10.17 6.45 3.09
N GLY A 127 -10.94 7.18 3.92
CA GLY A 127 -10.95 8.64 3.83
C GLY A 127 -9.60 9.26 4.20
N SER A 128 -9.38 10.51 3.79
CA SER A 128 -8.20 11.30 4.19
C SER A 128 -8.25 11.65 5.67
N GLY A 129 -7.14 11.58 6.40
CA GLY A 129 -7.08 11.86 7.84
C GLY A 129 -6.77 10.63 8.69
N PHE A 130 -7.09 10.71 9.98
CA PHE A 130 -6.73 9.74 11.00
C PHE A 130 -7.69 8.56 11.11
N LYS A 131 -7.11 7.36 11.16
CA LYS A 131 -7.75 6.22 11.81
C LYS A 131 -7.11 6.04 13.19
N PRO A 132 -7.87 6.21 14.29
CA PRO A 132 -7.32 6.15 15.64
C PRO A 132 -7.03 4.70 16.06
N LYS A 133 -6.16 4.56 17.07
CA LYS A 133 -5.89 3.27 17.71
C LYS A 133 -7.19 2.69 18.29
N GLY A 134 -7.37 1.38 18.12
CA GLY A 134 -8.47 0.64 18.70
C GLY A 134 -9.83 0.85 18.01
N TYR A 135 -9.83 1.41 16.80
CA TYR A 135 -11.04 1.55 15.98
C TYR A 135 -11.67 0.21 15.62
N TRP A 136 -10.87 -0.78 15.25
CA TRP A 136 -11.34 -2.12 14.92
C TRP A 136 -11.37 -3.01 16.16
N GLU A 137 -12.46 -3.75 16.32
CA GLU A 137 -12.45 -4.96 17.13
C GLU A 137 -11.81 -6.08 16.30
N TYR A 138 -10.77 -6.67 16.89
CA TYR A 138 -9.81 -7.51 16.20
C TYR A 138 -10.11 -8.99 16.44
N LEU A 139 -9.39 -9.65 17.34
CA LEU A 139 -9.56 -11.06 17.71
C LEU A 139 -9.81 -11.16 19.22
N ASN A 140 -10.69 -12.09 19.63
CA ASN A 140 -10.95 -12.42 21.03
C ASN A 140 -11.21 -11.19 21.93
N GLY A 141 -12.01 -10.24 21.43
CA GLY A 141 -12.41 -9.02 22.14
C GLY A 141 -11.31 -7.95 22.27
N LYS A 142 -10.15 -8.13 21.64
CA LYS A 142 -9.09 -7.11 21.59
C LYS A 142 -9.34 -6.10 20.49
N HIS A 143 -8.98 -4.85 20.76
CA HIS A 143 -8.99 -3.78 19.78
C HIS A 143 -7.62 -3.62 19.14
N ASP A 144 -7.56 -3.19 17.88
CA ASP A 144 -6.29 -3.03 17.18
C ASP A 144 -5.34 -2.02 17.88
N VAL A 145 -4.04 -2.18 17.65
CA VAL A 145 -3.00 -1.33 18.25
C VAL A 145 -2.34 -0.40 17.22
N VAL A 146 -3.05 -0.06 16.15
CA VAL A 146 -2.47 0.58 14.98
C VAL A 146 -3.20 1.87 14.61
N GLU A 147 -2.45 2.93 14.34
CA GLU A 147 -2.97 4.24 13.91
C GLU A 147 -2.56 4.53 12.47
N PHE A 148 -3.47 5.09 11.67
CA PHE A 148 -3.19 5.43 10.28
C PHE A 148 -3.41 6.93 10.06
N PHE A 149 -2.69 7.50 9.12
CA PHE A 149 -3.01 8.81 8.55
C PHE A 149 -2.96 8.73 7.03
N ASN A 150 -4.10 8.91 6.38
CA ASN A 150 -4.23 8.85 4.93
C ASN A 150 -4.14 10.25 4.31
N VAL A 151 -3.34 10.35 3.25
CA VAL A 151 -3.33 11.48 2.32
C VAL A 151 -3.79 10.99 0.94
N ARG A 152 -4.72 11.71 0.33
CA ARG A 152 -5.35 11.33 -0.96
C ARG A 152 -5.26 12.47 -1.94
N HIS A 153 -5.44 12.16 -3.21
CA HIS A 153 -5.51 13.14 -4.29
C HIS A 153 -4.23 13.99 -4.44
N PHE A 154 -3.08 13.53 -3.94
CA PHE A 154 -1.79 14.23 -4.04
C PHE A 154 -1.30 14.41 -5.48
N ASN A 155 -1.91 13.73 -6.47
CA ASN A 155 -1.66 13.97 -7.89
C ASN A 155 -2.50 15.14 -8.47
N HIS A 156 -3.43 15.70 -7.70
CA HIS A 156 -4.30 16.80 -8.10
C HIS A 156 -4.16 17.96 -7.12
N ASP A 157 -3.33 18.94 -7.49
CA ASP A 157 -2.86 19.98 -6.56
C ASP A 157 -3.97 20.77 -5.89
N ASP A 158 -5.01 21.16 -6.63
CA ASP A 158 -6.13 21.89 -6.02
C ASP A 158 -6.86 21.07 -4.95
N TYR A 159 -7.09 19.79 -5.21
CA TYR A 159 -7.70 18.89 -4.22
C TYR A 159 -6.79 18.71 -3.01
N PHE A 160 -5.52 18.42 -3.26
CA PHE A 160 -4.56 18.13 -2.22
C PHE A 160 -4.29 19.33 -1.33
N PHE A 161 -3.97 20.50 -1.89
CA PHE A 161 -3.53 21.65 -1.11
C PHE A 161 -4.67 22.54 -0.62
N ASN A 162 -5.78 22.62 -1.37
CA ASN A 162 -6.83 23.62 -1.09
C ASN A 162 -8.13 23.01 -0.59
N LYS A 163 -8.52 21.82 -1.06
CA LYS A 163 -9.83 21.23 -0.72
C LYS A 163 -9.78 20.31 0.50
N ILE A 164 -8.71 19.54 0.70
CA ILE A 164 -8.59 18.63 1.86
C ILE A 164 -8.12 19.40 3.10
N LYS A 165 -8.78 19.14 4.24
CA LYS A 165 -8.39 19.69 5.53
C LYS A 165 -7.34 18.81 6.20
N TYR A 166 -6.28 19.43 6.71
CA TYR A 166 -5.22 18.77 7.45
C TYR A 166 -4.95 19.44 8.80
N PRO A 167 -4.42 18.69 9.80
CA PRO A 167 -3.82 19.28 10.99
C PRO A 167 -2.73 20.29 10.63
N GLU A 168 -2.51 21.29 11.49
CA GLU A 168 -1.54 22.35 11.21
C GLU A 168 -0.14 21.80 10.95
N PHE A 169 0.34 20.88 11.79
CA PHE A 169 1.60 20.15 11.58
C PHE A 169 1.73 19.58 10.16
N VAL A 170 0.72 18.86 9.69
CA VAL A 170 0.73 18.22 8.36
C VAL A 170 0.76 19.26 7.25
N LYS A 171 0.07 20.39 7.41
CA LYS A 171 0.10 21.49 6.42
C LYS A 171 1.51 21.96 6.13
N TYR A 172 2.39 21.93 7.16
CA TYR A 172 3.77 22.35 6.99
C TYR A 172 4.65 21.38 6.20
N HIS A 173 4.17 20.14 6.02
CA HIS A 173 4.88 19.07 5.32
C HIS A 173 4.21 18.64 4.00
N LEU A 174 3.13 19.30 3.56
CA LEU A 174 2.39 18.87 2.36
C LEU A 174 3.26 18.84 1.10
N ASN A 175 4.21 19.77 0.95
CA ASN A 175 5.12 19.77 -0.19
C ASN A 175 6.06 18.56 -0.17
N GLU A 176 6.62 18.22 0.99
CA GLU A 176 7.49 17.05 1.16
C GLU A 176 6.70 15.75 0.90
N ILE A 177 5.51 15.64 1.52
CA ILE A 177 4.61 14.48 1.41
C ILE A 177 4.17 14.28 -0.05
N SER A 178 3.69 15.34 -0.71
CA SER A 178 3.23 15.24 -2.10
C SER A 178 4.36 14.95 -3.06
N SER A 179 5.54 15.56 -2.87
CA SER A 179 6.71 15.33 -3.73
C SER A 179 7.12 13.85 -3.72
N TYR A 180 7.22 13.25 -2.53
CA TYR A 180 7.53 11.82 -2.38
C TYR A 180 6.51 10.93 -3.10
N PHE A 181 5.21 11.09 -2.82
CA PHE A 181 4.19 10.23 -3.43
C PHE A 181 4.03 10.47 -4.94
N LYS A 182 4.16 11.71 -5.41
CA LYS A 182 4.20 12.03 -6.84
C LYS A 182 5.42 11.42 -7.52
N TYR A 183 6.59 11.43 -6.89
CA TYR A 183 7.78 10.79 -7.46
C TYR A 183 7.55 9.29 -7.67
N LEU A 184 6.99 8.61 -6.66
CA LEU A 184 6.62 7.20 -6.81
C LEU A 184 5.62 6.97 -7.94
N HIS A 185 4.61 7.83 -8.08
CA HIS A 185 3.59 7.69 -9.13
C HIS A 185 4.11 8.01 -10.54
N PHE A 186 4.79 9.15 -10.74
CA PHE A 186 5.16 9.63 -12.07
C PHE A 186 6.49 9.05 -12.57
N GLN A 187 7.38 8.62 -11.68
CA GLN A 187 8.71 8.12 -12.04
C GLN A 187 8.81 6.60 -11.82
N VAL A 188 8.61 6.14 -10.59
CA VAL A 188 8.87 4.74 -10.23
C VAL A 188 7.83 3.80 -10.83
N LEU A 189 6.55 4.09 -10.61
CA LEU A 189 5.43 3.33 -11.17
C LEU A 189 5.50 3.31 -12.70
N ARG A 190 5.78 4.44 -13.36
CA ARG A 190 5.85 4.50 -14.82
C ARG A 190 6.90 3.53 -15.39
N LYS A 191 8.08 3.43 -14.77
CA LYS A 191 9.10 2.45 -15.17
C LYS A 191 8.63 1.01 -14.96
N LEU A 192 8.01 0.71 -13.81
CA LEU A 192 7.46 -0.62 -13.55
C LEU A 192 6.34 -1.01 -14.53
N LEU A 193 5.47 -0.06 -14.87
CA LEU A 193 4.41 -0.29 -15.87
C LEU A 193 5.00 -0.60 -17.24
N ASN A 194 6.05 0.10 -17.68
CA ASN A 194 6.75 -0.25 -18.92
C ASN A 194 7.33 -1.68 -18.88
N LEU A 195 7.89 -2.10 -17.74
CA LEU A 195 8.35 -3.49 -17.59
C LEU A 195 7.17 -4.47 -17.67
N ILE A 196 6.03 -4.15 -17.05
CA ILE A 196 4.81 -4.96 -17.13
C ILE A 196 4.24 -4.99 -18.56
N ASP A 197 4.31 -3.88 -19.31
CA ASP A 197 3.92 -3.85 -20.73
C ASP A 197 4.75 -4.85 -21.54
N ILE A 198 6.09 -4.87 -21.34
CA ILE A 198 6.98 -5.86 -21.96
C ILE A 198 6.61 -7.28 -21.54
N ILE A 199 6.36 -7.51 -20.24
CA ILE A 199 5.93 -8.82 -19.72
C ILE A 199 4.69 -9.30 -20.44
N LEU A 200 3.69 -8.43 -20.62
CA LEU A 200 2.41 -8.73 -21.25
C LEU A 200 2.46 -8.71 -22.79
N GLU A 201 3.63 -8.43 -23.38
CA GLU A 201 3.81 -8.31 -24.84
C GLU A 201 2.88 -7.28 -25.49
N ILE A 202 2.63 -6.18 -24.79
CA ILE A 202 1.90 -5.01 -25.28
C ILE A 202 2.87 -3.84 -25.47
N PRO A 203 2.50 -2.79 -26.23
CA PRO A 203 3.39 -1.65 -26.43
C PRO A 203 3.79 -0.97 -25.11
N GLU A 204 5.07 -0.63 -24.94
CA GLU A 204 5.53 0.11 -23.76
C GLU A 204 4.78 1.44 -23.60
N GLY A 205 4.33 1.73 -22.38
CA GLY A 205 3.51 2.89 -22.05
C GLY A 205 2.00 2.65 -22.17
N TYR A 206 1.57 1.48 -22.67
CA TYR A 206 0.15 1.16 -22.82
C TYR A 206 -0.59 1.24 -21.49
N LEU A 207 -0.11 0.54 -20.45
CA LEU A 207 -0.78 0.54 -19.16
C LEU A 207 -0.84 1.95 -18.56
N TRP A 208 0.24 2.73 -18.69
CA TRP A 208 0.25 4.12 -18.22
C TRP A 208 -0.85 4.95 -18.88
N GLU A 209 -0.87 5.00 -20.22
CA GLU A 209 -1.80 5.86 -20.96
C GLU A 209 -3.27 5.46 -20.75
N ASN A 210 -3.57 4.18 -20.59
CA ASN A 210 -4.94 3.68 -20.50
C ASN A 210 -5.48 3.60 -19.06
N HIS A 211 -4.61 3.43 -18.06
CA HIS A 211 -5.06 3.10 -16.69
C HIS A 211 -4.46 3.99 -15.60
N PHE A 212 -3.26 4.57 -15.78
CA PHE A 212 -2.56 5.26 -14.67
C PHE A 212 -2.30 6.74 -14.92
N LYS A 213 -2.53 7.24 -16.14
CA LYS A 213 -2.37 8.65 -16.49
C LYS A 213 -3.21 9.54 -15.58
N VAL A 214 -2.66 10.70 -15.23
CA VAL A 214 -3.35 11.74 -14.46
C VAL A 214 -3.86 12.82 -15.42
N TYR A 215 -5.15 13.11 -15.33
CA TYR A 215 -5.82 14.18 -16.04
C TYR A 215 -6.13 15.31 -15.06
N GLU A 216 -5.78 16.53 -15.46
CA GLU A 216 -5.99 17.72 -14.62
C GLU A 216 -7.46 17.84 -14.19
N ASN A 217 -7.67 18.01 -12.88
CA ASN A 217 -8.99 18.16 -12.25
C ASN A 217 -10.01 17.03 -12.50
N ASP A 218 -9.59 15.86 -12.97
CA ASP A 218 -10.48 14.72 -13.20
C ASP A 218 -10.07 13.50 -12.35
N LEU A 219 -10.66 13.41 -11.16
CA LEU A 219 -10.37 12.31 -10.23
C LEU A 219 -10.84 10.93 -10.73
N ILE A 220 -11.82 10.88 -11.63
CA ILE A 220 -12.48 9.63 -12.03
C ILE A 220 -11.66 8.91 -13.10
N ARG A 221 -11.18 9.65 -14.10
CA ARG A 221 -10.37 9.10 -15.19
C ARG A 221 -8.88 9.02 -14.86
N SER A 222 -8.44 9.64 -13.77
CA SER A 222 -7.02 9.64 -13.39
C SER A 222 -6.63 8.39 -12.61
N GLY A 223 -5.45 7.86 -12.92
CA GLY A 223 -4.71 7.03 -11.98
C GLY A 223 -4.31 7.82 -10.73
N GLY A 224 -4.06 7.13 -9.63
CA GLY A 224 -3.72 7.80 -8.39
C GLY A 224 -3.53 6.84 -7.24
N GLY A 225 -4.13 7.15 -6.11
CA GLY A 225 -4.11 6.26 -4.95
C GLY A 225 -4.08 6.98 -3.61
N VAL A 226 -3.57 6.27 -2.60
CA VAL A 226 -3.55 6.73 -1.21
C VAL A 226 -2.14 6.62 -0.67
N GLY A 227 -1.62 7.73 -0.15
CA GLY A 227 -0.44 7.73 0.70
C GLY A 227 -0.90 7.47 2.14
N ARG A 228 -0.26 6.54 2.83
CA ARG A 228 -0.61 6.18 4.20
C ARG A 228 0.63 6.19 5.08
N PHE A 229 0.58 6.98 6.14
CA PHE A 229 1.43 6.81 7.31
C PHE A 229 0.76 5.83 8.26
N LEU A 230 1.56 4.98 8.90
CA LEU A 230 1.07 3.83 9.65
C LEU A 230 1.97 3.53 10.84
N MET A 231 1.45 3.61 12.06
CA MET A 231 2.19 3.31 13.28
C MET A 231 1.58 2.14 14.02
N TYR A 232 2.38 1.10 14.26
CA TYR A 232 2.02 0.01 15.17
C TYR A 232 2.65 0.26 16.53
N HIS A 233 1.80 0.17 17.55
CA HIS A 233 2.20 0.38 18.93
C HIS A 233 2.47 -0.95 19.63
N GLU A 234 3.26 -0.88 20.70
CA GLU A 234 3.53 -2.00 21.58
C GLU A 234 2.24 -2.68 22.07
N SER A 235 2.35 -4.00 22.22
CA SER A 235 1.25 -4.87 22.64
C SER A 235 1.67 -5.62 23.89
N ASP A 236 0.82 -5.61 24.91
CA ASP A 236 1.05 -6.36 26.14
C ASP A 236 0.91 -7.88 25.90
N LYS A 237 1.30 -8.67 26.91
CA LYS A 237 1.25 -10.13 26.87
C LYS A 237 -0.17 -10.64 26.60
N ASP A 238 -1.18 -10.04 27.24
CA ASP A 238 -2.59 -10.41 27.08
C ASP A 238 -3.09 -10.16 25.64
N TYR A 239 -2.64 -9.09 24.98
CA TYR A 239 -2.91 -8.84 23.57
C TYR A 239 -2.25 -9.89 22.68
N LYS A 240 -0.96 -10.20 22.92
CA LYS A 240 -0.23 -11.20 22.13
C LYS A 240 -0.91 -12.57 22.19
N GLU A 241 -1.28 -13.02 23.39
CA GLU A 241 -1.97 -14.30 23.60
C GLU A 241 -3.32 -14.34 22.91
N LYS A 242 -4.16 -13.31 23.10
CA LYS A 242 -5.53 -13.26 22.54
C LYS A 242 -5.57 -13.02 21.03
N THR A 243 -4.53 -12.46 20.43
CA THR A 243 -4.48 -12.19 18.98
C THR A 243 -3.51 -13.10 18.24
N HIS A 244 -2.88 -14.05 18.93
CA HIS A 244 -1.77 -14.85 18.41
C HIS A 244 -0.65 -13.99 17.80
N GLY A 245 -0.39 -12.85 18.45
CA GLY A 245 0.58 -11.85 17.98
C GLY A 245 0.19 -11.17 16.67
N THR A 246 -1.05 -11.22 16.21
CA THR A 246 -1.42 -10.61 14.92
C THR A 246 -1.79 -9.13 15.12
N TRP A 247 -1.05 -8.23 14.48
CA TRP A 247 -1.34 -6.78 14.44
C TRP A 247 -2.29 -6.40 13.30
N MET A 248 -2.12 -7.00 12.12
CA MET A 248 -2.98 -6.83 10.94
C MET A 248 -3.27 -8.19 10.31
N ARG A 249 -4.55 -8.48 10.06
CA ARG A 249 -4.98 -9.80 9.57
C ARG A 249 -4.48 -10.06 8.17
N GLY A 250 -4.45 -11.33 7.78
CA GLY A 250 -4.14 -11.70 6.41
C GLY A 250 -5.13 -11.06 5.45
N HIS A 251 -4.64 -10.35 4.45
CA HIS A 251 -5.46 -9.76 3.39
C HIS A 251 -4.62 -9.64 2.11
N SER A 252 -5.30 -9.45 0.98
CA SER A 252 -4.67 -8.91 -0.22
C SER A 252 -5.07 -7.46 -0.40
N ASP A 253 -4.25 -6.68 -1.12
CA ASP A 253 -4.59 -5.29 -1.42
C ASP A 253 -5.66 -5.21 -2.52
N ALA A 254 -6.49 -4.16 -2.48
CA ALA A 254 -7.46 -3.89 -3.54
C ALA A 254 -6.80 -3.30 -4.80
N THR A 255 -5.65 -2.67 -4.61
CA THR A 255 -4.94 -1.77 -5.54
C THR A 255 -4.28 -2.51 -6.70
N ALA A 256 -3.59 -1.79 -7.57
CA ALA A 256 -2.75 -2.40 -8.61
C ALA A 256 -1.37 -2.76 -8.06
N LEU A 257 -0.68 -1.77 -7.50
CA LEU A 257 0.63 -1.93 -6.85
C LEU A 257 0.59 -1.25 -5.48
N THR A 258 1.36 -1.77 -4.54
CA THR A 258 1.57 -1.14 -3.23
C THR A 258 3.06 -1.00 -2.99
N PHE A 259 3.52 0.20 -2.62
CA PHE A 259 4.91 0.50 -2.32
C PHE A 259 5.08 0.78 -0.84
N ILE A 260 5.93 0.03 -0.15
CA ILE A 260 6.13 0.09 1.29
C ILE A 260 7.59 0.43 1.56
N ILE A 261 7.88 1.46 2.36
CA ILE A 261 9.26 1.68 2.81
C ILE A 261 9.72 0.45 3.61
N SER A 262 10.83 -0.15 3.18
CA SER A 262 11.43 -1.32 3.83
C SER A 262 11.91 -0.95 5.23
N GLN A 263 11.69 -1.84 6.22
CA GLN A 263 12.09 -1.62 7.60
C GLN A 263 12.74 -2.88 8.20
N PRO A 264 13.72 -2.74 9.12
CA PRO A 264 14.38 -3.89 9.75
C PRO A 264 13.48 -4.71 10.69
N ILE A 265 12.39 -4.12 11.20
CA ILE A 265 11.48 -4.79 12.12
C ILE A 265 10.74 -5.94 11.41
N ALA A 266 10.99 -7.18 11.86
CA ALA A 266 10.49 -8.40 11.24
C ALA A 266 9.05 -8.66 11.67
N SER A 267 8.10 -8.04 10.96
CA SER A 267 6.68 -8.11 11.31
C SER A 267 5.77 -8.38 10.12
N LEU A 268 6.19 -8.03 8.90
CA LEU A 268 5.42 -8.28 7.68
C LEU A 268 5.62 -9.73 7.27
N GLN A 269 4.52 -10.46 7.07
CA GLN A 269 4.55 -11.84 6.59
C GLN A 269 3.72 -11.99 5.32
N ILE A 270 4.20 -12.82 4.40
CA ILE A 270 3.50 -13.23 3.18
C ILE A 270 3.12 -14.70 3.33
N ARG A 271 1.91 -15.06 2.94
CA ARG A 271 1.48 -16.45 2.85
C ARG A 271 1.90 -17.02 1.51
N ASP A 272 2.76 -18.03 1.54
CA ASP A 272 3.25 -18.72 0.36
C ASP A 272 2.12 -19.47 -0.35
N HIS A 273 1.99 -19.32 -1.67
CA HIS A 273 0.91 -19.94 -2.44
C HIS A 273 1.04 -21.45 -2.59
N ASN A 274 2.26 -21.99 -2.50
CA ASN A 274 2.53 -23.41 -2.74
C ASN A 274 2.40 -24.22 -1.45
N THR A 275 2.87 -23.66 -0.33
CA THR A 275 2.94 -24.33 0.97
C THR A 275 1.84 -23.89 1.93
N GLY A 276 1.27 -22.68 1.73
CA GLY A 276 0.29 -22.08 2.64
C GLY A 276 0.90 -21.51 3.93
N GLU A 277 2.22 -21.59 4.09
CA GLU A 277 2.96 -21.12 5.27
C GLU A 277 3.17 -19.59 5.25
N TRP A 278 3.23 -18.99 6.43
CA TRP A 278 3.58 -17.59 6.60
C TRP A 278 5.08 -17.41 6.74
N LYS A 279 5.69 -16.61 5.84
CA LYS A 279 7.12 -16.29 5.87
C LYS A 279 7.34 -14.78 6.00
N TYR A 280 8.36 -14.38 6.74
CA TYR A 280 8.70 -12.99 7.00
C TYR A 280 9.30 -12.32 5.77
N VAL A 281 9.05 -11.02 5.61
CA VAL A 281 9.72 -10.20 4.59
C VAL A 281 11.04 -9.69 5.16
N SER A 282 12.16 -10.04 4.51
CA SER A 282 13.49 -9.58 4.92
C SER A 282 13.71 -8.11 4.56
N HIS A 283 14.51 -7.43 5.38
CA HIS A 283 14.87 -6.03 5.15
C HIS A 283 15.94 -5.90 4.06
N THR A 284 15.98 -4.74 3.42
CA THR A 284 17.03 -4.32 2.50
C THR A 284 17.12 -2.80 2.63
N ASN A 285 18.33 -2.31 2.87
CA ASN A 285 18.59 -0.89 3.06
C ASN A 285 18.15 -0.11 1.83
N ASP A 286 17.58 1.08 2.06
CA ASP A 286 17.21 2.04 1.02
C ASP A 286 16.31 1.45 -0.08
N SER A 287 15.49 0.45 0.28
CA SER A 287 14.61 -0.26 -0.63
C SER A 287 13.14 -0.02 -0.32
N LEU A 288 12.30 -0.31 -1.31
CA LEU A 288 10.86 -0.49 -1.11
C LEU A 288 10.52 -1.98 -1.18
N VAL A 289 9.56 -2.42 -0.39
CA VAL A 289 8.85 -3.69 -0.62
C VAL A 289 7.65 -3.35 -1.48
N VAL A 290 7.49 -4.05 -2.61
CA VAL A 290 6.41 -3.78 -3.56
C VAL A 290 5.60 -5.04 -3.78
N ASN A 291 4.27 -4.91 -3.79
CA ASN A 291 3.37 -6.01 -4.12
C ASN A 291 2.31 -5.66 -5.14
N ILE A 292 1.87 -6.67 -5.86
CA ILE A 292 0.67 -6.65 -6.70
C ILE A 292 -0.56 -6.80 -5.82
N GLY A 293 -1.57 -5.98 -6.11
CA GLY A 293 -2.90 -6.12 -5.54
C GLY A 293 -3.89 -6.75 -6.51
N ASP A 294 -5.14 -6.83 -6.07
CA ASP A 294 -6.20 -7.53 -6.79
C ASP A 294 -6.51 -6.92 -8.16
N ALA A 295 -6.31 -5.60 -8.35
CA ALA A 295 -6.57 -4.97 -9.64
C ALA A 295 -5.69 -5.57 -10.75
N PHE A 296 -4.38 -5.73 -10.49
CA PHE A 296 -3.48 -6.35 -11.47
C PHE A 296 -3.64 -7.86 -11.57
N LYS A 297 -4.01 -8.53 -10.47
CA LYS A 297 -4.45 -9.94 -10.56
C LYS A 297 -5.59 -10.09 -11.54
N PHE A 298 -6.64 -9.26 -11.46
CA PHE A 298 -7.79 -9.37 -12.36
C PHE A 298 -7.45 -8.96 -13.78
N LEU A 299 -6.75 -7.84 -13.97
CA LEU A 299 -6.29 -7.39 -15.29
C LEU A 299 -5.39 -8.42 -15.99
N SER A 300 -4.64 -9.23 -15.25
CA SER A 300 -3.78 -10.27 -15.82
C SER A 300 -4.43 -11.66 -15.89
N GLY A 301 -5.74 -11.78 -15.59
CA GLY A 301 -6.41 -13.08 -15.58
C GLY A 301 -5.89 -14.04 -14.50
N SER A 302 -5.34 -13.51 -13.40
CA SER A 302 -4.63 -14.23 -12.33
C SER A 302 -3.26 -14.81 -12.73
N TYR A 303 -2.69 -14.34 -13.83
CA TYR A 303 -1.29 -14.61 -14.16
C TYR A 303 -0.36 -14.02 -13.09
N PHE A 304 -0.56 -12.76 -12.72
CA PHE A 304 0.10 -12.15 -11.56
C PHE A 304 -0.60 -12.54 -10.26
N LYS A 305 0.18 -12.77 -9.20
CA LYS A 305 -0.34 -13.16 -7.89
C LYS A 305 -0.59 -11.93 -7.04
N SER A 306 -1.79 -11.87 -6.46
CA SER A 306 -2.09 -10.95 -5.36
C SER A 306 -2.08 -11.78 -4.08
N SER A 307 -1.00 -11.64 -3.31
CA SER A 307 -0.69 -12.53 -2.18
C SER A 307 -1.29 -12.05 -0.89
N LEU A 308 -1.72 -13.01 -0.07
CA LEU A 308 -2.12 -12.71 1.30
C LEU A 308 -0.89 -12.32 2.09
N HIS A 309 -1.00 -11.19 2.78
CA HIS A 309 0.01 -10.71 3.69
C HIS A 309 -0.63 -10.25 4.99
N ARG A 310 0.11 -10.36 6.09
CA ARG A 310 -0.32 -9.98 7.43
C ARG A 310 0.79 -9.22 8.15
N VAL A 311 0.45 -8.56 9.25
CA VAL A 311 1.45 -7.96 10.13
C VAL A 311 1.32 -8.60 11.50
N VAL A 312 2.41 -9.12 12.02
CA VAL A 312 2.50 -9.73 13.36
C VAL A 312 3.38 -8.90 14.27
N THR A 313 3.30 -9.15 15.57
CA THR A 313 4.23 -8.62 16.56
C THR A 313 5.63 -9.12 16.22
N PRO A 314 6.65 -8.27 16.37
CA PRO A 314 8.02 -8.66 16.05
C PRO A 314 8.55 -9.71 17.05
N PRO A 315 9.66 -10.39 16.71
CA PRO A 315 10.38 -11.26 17.63
C PRO A 315 10.83 -10.52 18.91
N ASP A 316 11.22 -11.28 19.93
CA ASP A 316 11.47 -10.73 21.28
C ASP A 316 12.61 -9.72 21.31
N ASP A 317 13.66 -9.92 20.50
CA ASP A 317 14.80 -9.00 20.37
C ASP A 317 14.41 -7.64 19.77
N GLN A 318 13.26 -7.56 19.11
CA GLN A 318 12.69 -6.37 18.50
C GLN A 318 11.42 -5.87 19.21
N ALA A 319 10.92 -6.56 20.25
CA ALA A 319 9.62 -6.29 20.88
C ALA A 319 9.44 -4.88 21.46
N LYS A 320 10.54 -4.20 21.82
CA LYS A 320 10.55 -2.83 22.35
C LYS A 320 10.48 -1.73 21.29
N TYR A 321 10.54 -2.08 20.00
CA TYR A 321 10.54 -1.12 18.92
C TYR A 321 9.14 -0.96 18.31
N LYS A 322 8.83 0.26 17.88
CA LYS A 322 7.63 0.55 17.09
C LYS A 322 7.88 0.25 15.63
N ARG A 323 6.80 -0.03 14.88
CA ARG A 323 6.84 -0.11 13.41
C ARG A 323 6.18 1.13 12.81
N ASN A 324 6.96 1.93 12.10
CA ASN A 324 6.53 3.18 11.48
C ASN A 324 6.66 3.10 9.96
N THR A 325 5.55 2.81 9.29
CA THR A 325 5.55 2.50 7.86
C THR A 325 4.91 3.62 7.05
N VAL A 326 5.48 3.90 5.89
CA VAL A 326 4.88 4.77 4.87
C VAL A 326 4.58 3.93 3.65
N ILE A 327 3.33 3.99 3.18
CA ILE A 327 2.81 3.14 2.13
C ILE A 327 2.19 4.00 1.04
N TYR A 328 2.49 3.71 -0.22
CA TYR A 328 1.73 4.20 -1.36
C TYR A 328 0.91 3.06 -1.96
N PHE A 329 -0.41 3.15 -1.81
CA PHE A 329 -1.38 2.27 -2.46
C PHE A 329 -1.73 2.85 -3.83
N CYS A 330 -1.20 2.27 -4.91
CA CYS A 330 -1.36 2.76 -6.27
C CYS A 330 -2.58 2.16 -6.97
N ASN A 331 -3.48 3.03 -7.42
CA ASN A 331 -4.73 2.68 -8.07
C ASN A 331 -4.68 3.03 -9.56
N PRO A 332 -5.23 2.17 -10.44
CA PRO A 332 -5.61 2.59 -11.78
C PRO A 332 -6.82 3.54 -11.68
N SER A 333 -7.21 4.14 -12.80
CA SER A 333 -8.40 4.99 -12.88
C SER A 333 -9.64 4.23 -12.44
N LEU A 334 -10.60 4.93 -11.82
CA LEU A 334 -11.83 4.30 -11.32
C LEU A 334 -12.67 3.69 -12.46
N THR A 335 -12.47 4.16 -13.69
CA THR A 335 -13.13 3.65 -14.90
C THR A 335 -12.43 2.44 -15.52
N THR A 336 -11.26 2.03 -15.01
CA THR A 336 -10.53 0.88 -15.54
C THR A 336 -11.36 -0.39 -15.37
N VAL A 337 -11.64 -1.08 -16.46
CA VAL A 337 -12.32 -2.38 -16.46
C VAL A 337 -11.32 -3.46 -16.07
N LEU A 338 -11.56 -4.15 -14.96
CA LEU A 338 -10.67 -5.17 -14.38
C LEU A 338 -10.89 -6.53 -15.06
N ASP A 339 -10.52 -6.60 -16.33
CA ASP A 339 -10.68 -7.80 -17.15
C ASP A 339 -9.47 -7.99 -18.07
N PRO A 340 -8.93 -9.23 -18.23
CA PRO A 340 -7.80 -9.46 -19.13
C PRO A 340 -8.12 -9.17 -20.59
N TRP A 341 -9.38 -9.21 -21.02
CA TRP A 341 -9.78 -8.74 -22.36
C TRP A 341 -9.54 -7.26 -22.57
N ALA A 342 -9.55 -6.43 -21.52
CA ALA A 342 -9.36 -4.99 -21.65
C ALA A 342 -7.91 -4.63 -22.01
N ILE A 343 -6.94 -5.48 -21.65
CA ILE A 343 -5.52 -5.30 -21.99
C ILE A 343 -5.18 -5.83 -23.38
N ASP A 344 -5.94 -6.83 -23.86
CA ASP A 344 -5.74 -7.49 -25.15
C ASP A 344 -4.34 -8.12 -25.34
N SER A 345 -3.69 -8.51 -24.24
CA SER A 345 -2.31 -9.04 -24.24
C SER A 345 -2.13 -10.29 -25.11
N PRO A 346 -1.20 -10.28 -26.09
CA PRO A 346 -0.83 -11.47 -26.87
C PRO A 346 -0.33 -12.62 -25.99
N LYS A 347 0.45 -12.31 -24.95
CA LYS A 347 0.96 -13.32 -24.03
C LYS A 347 -0.14 -13.98 -23.22
N LEU A 348 -1.03 -13.19 -22.62
CA LEU A 348 -2.12 -13.76 -21.81
C LEU A 348 -3.03 -14.65 -22.67
N LYS A 349 -3.33 -14.24 -23.91
CA LYS A 349 -4.06 -15.10 -24.87
C LYS A 349 -3.32 -16.40 -25.15
N ARG A 350 -2.02 -16.32 -25.46
CA ARG A 350 -1.18 -17.49 -25.76
C ARG A 350 -1.08 -18.46 -24.58
N LEU A 351 -1.07 -17.94 -23.35
CA LEU A 351 -1.00 -18.72 -22.12
C LEU A 351 -2.38 -19.17 -21.60
N GLY A 352 -3.48 -18.77 -22.24
CA GLY A 352 -4.84 -19.17 -21.84
C GLY A 352 -5.41 -18.40 -20.63
N TYR A 353 -4.86 -17.23 -20.28
CA TYR A 353 -5.38 -16.37 -19.21
C TYR A 353 -6.51 -15.43 -19.65
N VAL A 354 -6.88 -15.48 -20.92
CA VAL A 354 -8.00 -14.71 -21.50
C VAL A 354 -9.13 -15.68 -21.82
N GLU A 355 -10.02 -15.89 -20.86
CA GLU A 355 -11.25 -16.67 -21.05
C GLU A 355 -12.41 -15.75 -21.45
N ALA A 356 -13.36 -16.25 -22.23
CA ALA A 356 -14.60 -15.52 -22.49
C ALA A 356 -15.36 -15.32 -21.17
N PHE A 357 -15.51 -14.07 -20.73
CA PHE A 357 -16.29 -13.74 -19.55
C PHE A 357 -17.74 -13.42 -19.94
N GLU A 358 -18.65 -14.32 -19.58
CA GLU A 358 -20.10 -14.11 -19.71
C GLU A 358 -20.61 -13.47 -18.41
N GLY A 359 -20.65 -12.13 -18.36
CA GLY A 359 -21.14 -11.40 -17.18
C GLY A 359 -20.90 -9.90 -17.22
N GLU A 360 -21.34 -9.19 -16.18
CA GLU A 360 -21.10 -7.76 -16.01
C GLU A 360 -19.62 -7.50 -15.68
N ARG A 361 -19.00 -6.60 -16.46
CA ARG A 361 -17.61 -6.23 -16.24
C ARG A 361 -17.48 -5.28 -15.07
N LEU A 362 -16.57 -5.63 -14.15
CA LEU A 362 -16.27 -4.87 -12.94
C LEU A 362 -15.25 -3.76 -13.23
N THR A 363 -15.58 -2.51 -12.88
CA THR A 363 -14.60 -1.43 -12.89
C THR A 363 -13.78 -1.41 -11.60
N PHE A 364 -12.61 -0.77 -11.63
CA PHE A 364 -11.80 -0.57 -10.44
C PHE A 364 -12.54 0.24 -9.37
N GLY A 365 -13.35 1.24 -9.75
CA GLY A 365 -14.14 2.00 -8.78
C GLY A 365 -15.16 1.13 -8.03
N GLN A 366 -15.91 0.28 -8.76
CA GLN A 366 -16.86 -0.67 -8.15
C GLN A 366 -16.15 -1.69 -7.27
N TRP A 367 -15.01 -2.20 -7.74
CA TRP A 367 -14.19 -3.14 -6.99
C TRP A 367 -13.68 -2.54 -5.69
N ASP A 368 -13.09 -1.35 -5.79
CA ASP A 368 -12.49 -0.66 -4.67
C ASP A 368 -13.57 -0.38 -3.63
N GLU A 369 -14.72 0.17 -4.02
CA GLU A 369 -15.86 0.40 -3.12
C GLU A 369 -16.33 -0.87 -2.41
N ALA A 370 -16.55 -1.95 -3.18
CA ALA A 370 -17.04 -3.21 -2.63
C ALA A 370 -16.04 -3.81 -1.61
N LYS A 371 -14.74 -3.83 -1.94
CA LYS A 371 -13.68 -4.29 -1.03
C LYS A 371 -13.52 -3.36 0.18
N GLY A 372 -13.70 -2.06 -0.02
CA GLY A 372 -13.60 -1.05 1.04
C GLY A 372 -14.66 -1.11 2.10
N SER A 373 -15.91 -1.34 1.67
CA SER A 373 -17.05 -1.51 2.58
C SER A 373 -16.81 -2.62 3.60
N PHE A 374 -16.02 -3.64 3.24
CA PHE A 374 -15.62 -4.71 4.15
C PHE A 374 -14.63 -4.23 5.21
N PHE A 375 -13.54 -3.55 4.82
CA PHE A 375 -12.52 -3.08 5.76
C PHE A 375 -13.04 -2.03 6.75
N ASN A 376 -14.08 -1.29 6.39
CA ASN A 376 -14.74 -0.33 7.29
C ASN A 376 -15.59 -0.99 8.39
N LYS A 377 -15.83 -2.31 8.33
CA LYS A 377 -16.58 -3.01 9.39
C LYS A 377 -15.73 -3.10 10.65
N LYS A 378 -16.28 -2.57 11.76
CA LYS A 378 -15.63 -2.62 13.08
C LYS A 378 -15.51 -4.05 13.64
N HIS A 379 -16.44 -4.94 13.27
CA HIS A 379 -16.49 -6.32 13.75
C HIS A 379 -16.30 -7.28 12.59
N ILE A 380 -15.15 -7.95 12.56
CA ILE A 380 -14.85 -9.04 11.62
C ILE A 380 -14.21 -10.13 12.46
N ARG A 381 -14.79 -11.33 12.51
CA ARG A 381 -14.34 -12.41 13.41
C ARG A 381 -14.03 -13.72 12.69
N THR A 382 -14.23 -13.78 11.37
CA THR A 382 -13.98 -14.98 10.56
C THR A 382 -13.20 -14.65 9.31
N SER A 383 -12.55 -15.66 8.74
CA SER A 383 -12.14 -15.60 7.34
C SER A 383 -13.36 -15.32 6.46
N LYS A 384 -13.20 -14.47 5.44
CA LYS A 384 -14.29 -14.14 4.52
C LYS A 384 -13.79 -14.00 3.10
N GLU A 385 -14.23 -14.92 2.27
CA GLU A 385 -14.18 -14.78 0.82
C GLU A 385 -15.46 -14.09 0.33
N VAL A 386 -15.32 -13.23 -0.67
CA VAL A 386 -16.45 -12.56 -1.30
C VAL A 386 -16.28 -12.65 -2.81
N ASN A 387 -17.38 -12.99 -3.48
CA ASN A 387 -17.49 -12.90 -4.93
C ASN A 387 -18.18 -11.58 -5.30
N ILE A 388 -17.50 -10.76 -6.10
CA ILE A 388 -18.02 -9.48 -6.61
C ILE A 388 -18.03 -9.59 -8.14
N LEU A 389 -19.23 -9.60 -8.72
CA LEU A 389 -19.45 -9.73 -10.17
C LEU A 389 -18.63 -10.89 -10.80
N GLY A 390 -18.69 -12.08 -10.21
CA GLY A 390 -17.98 -13.26 -10.71
C GLY A 390 -16.50 -13.34 -10.33
N ARG A 391 -15.93 -12.33 -9.66
CA ARG A 391 -14.53 -12.32 -9.21
C ARG A 391 -14.45 -12.59 -7.71
N SER A 392 -13.79 -13.67 -7.33
CA SER A 392 -13.55 -14.00 -5.93
C SER A 392 -12.27 -13.35 -5.38
N THR A 393 -12.36 -12.82 -4.17
CA THR A 393 -11.18 -12.46 -3.36
C THR A 393 -11.40 -12.76 -1.89
N LEU A 394 -10.28 -12.83 -1.19
CA LEU A 394 -10.27 -12.89 0.26
C LEU A 394 -10.24 -11.47 0.84
N MET A 395 -11.26 -11.17 1.64
CA MET A 395 -11.40 -9.87 2.30
C MET A 395 -10.68 -9.82 3.65
N SER A 396 -10.64 -10.95 4.35
CA SER A 396 -9.86 -11.16 5.58
C SER A 396 -9.57 -12.64 5.73
N TYR A 397 -8.38 -12.95 6.21
CA TYR A 397 -7.97 -14.27 6.66
C TYR A 397 -7.70 -14.24 8.16
N ILE A 398 -8.42 -15.07 8.89
CA ILE A 398 -8.18 -15.39 10.29
C ILE A 398 -7.94 -16.90 10.31
N GLU A 399 -6.73 -17.28 10.73
CA GLU A 399 -6.38 -18.68 10.90
C GLU A 399 -7.25 -19.26 12.02
N GLU A 400 -8.03 -20.29 11.71
CA GLU A 400 -8.85 -20.97 12.72
C GLU A 400 -7.90 -21.74 13.63
N VAL A 401 -7.89 -21.41 14.92
CA VAL A 401 -7.17 -22.20 15.92
C VAL A 401 -7.80 -23.60 15.91
N PRO A 402 -7.02 -24.68 15.70
CA PRO A 402 -7.53 -26.03 15.80
C PRO A 402 -8.22 -26.19 17.16
N LYS A 403 -9.43 -26.77 17.19
CA LYS A 403 -10.21 -26.97 18.43
C LYS A 403 -9.42 -27.70 19.53
N GLU A 404 -8.39 -28.44 19.15
CA GLU A 404 -7.48 -29.19 20.02
C GLU A 404 -6.59 -28.28 20.90
N MET A 405 -6.32 -27.03 20.50
CA MET A 405 -5.51 -26.08 21.29
C MET A 405 -6.33 -25.18 22.23
N VAL A 406 -7.66 -25.31 22.24
CA VAL A 406 -8.54 -24.46 23.08
C VAL A 406 -8.87 -25.14 24.42
N ASN A 407 -8.48 -26.42 24.60
CA ASN A 407 -8.75 -27.21 25.81
C ASN A 407 -7.47 -27.79 26.44
N THR A 408 -6.43 -26.98 26.64
CA THR A 408 -5.30 -27.33 27.51
C THR A 408 -4.99 -26.23 28.49
#